data_AF-A0A068YE24-F1
#
_entry.id   AF-A0A068YE24-F1
#
_cell.length_a   1.000
_cell.length_b   1.000
_cell.length_c   1.000
_cell.angle_alpha   90.00
_cell.angle_beta   90.00
_cell.angle_gamma   90.00
#
_symmetry.space_group_name_H-M   'P 1'
#
loop_
_entity.id
_entity.type
_entity.pdbx_description
1 polymer ?
#
loop_
_entity_poly.entity_id
_entity_poly.type
_entity_poly.pdbx_seq_one_letter_code
_entity_poly.pdbx_strand_id
1 'polypeptide(L)'
;MRVCFRSFILFVIGVLFYYIFGLIQGFRSGIFNDKFSQCLLSTSFGIPLCCGLLSVACGLTSPRLYHNLKIPNAYEPEWSSIMRCVIFFMGISHASAKLDIISISQLLLTSFCFAIGIWWIFDRSVSGILTGFLMSLLGTGICLVLGDQTIRSIDPLLTSWLPCIFFSGGITTSLVGRQLAKLDGFDSFKLKAE
;
A
#
# COMPACT_ATOMS: atom_id res chain seq x y z
N MET A 1 -22.58 -0.09 11.65
CA MET A 1 -21.46 -0.90 12.17
C MET A 1 -20.53 -1.44 11.08
N ARG A 2 -21.02 -2.06 10.00
CA ARG A 2 -20.16 -2.70 8.97
C ARG A 2 -19.12 -1.80 8.31
N VAL A 3 -19.51 -0.58 7.88
CA VAL A 3 -18.56 0.38 7.32
C VAL A 3 -17.48 0.78 8.34
N CYS A 4 -17.85 0.95 9.62
CA CYS A 4 -16.89 1.24 10.68
C CYS A 4 -15.89 0.09 10.88
N PHE A 5 -16.37 -1.16 10.84
CA PHE A 5 -15.51 -2.34 10.96
C PHE A 5 -14.56 -2.48 9.75
N ARG A 6 -15.07 -2.28 8.54
CA ARG A 6 -14.25 -2.25 7.32
C ARG A 6 -13.19 -1.15 7.36
N SER A 7 -13.58 0.06 7.79
CA SER A 7 -12.65 1.18 7.98
C SER A 7 -11.59 0.83 9.02
N PHE A 8 -11.97 0.20 10.14
CA PHE A 8 -11.02 -0.23 11.15
C PHE A 8 -10.00 -1.24 10.60
N ILE A 9 -10.45 -2.26 9.86
CA ILE A 9 -9.55 -3.24 9.22
C ILE A 9 -8.59 -2.56 8.24
N LEU A 10 -9.11 -1.71 7.34
CA LEU A 10 -8.28 -1.00 6.36
C LEU A 10 -7.26 -0.07 7.02
N PHE A 11 -7.65 0.58 8.12
CA PHE A 11 -6.78 1.42 8.92
C PHE A 11 -5.64 0.61 9.53
N VAL A 12 -5.96 -0.50 10.19
CA VAL A 12 -4.97 -1.40 10.81
C VAL A 12 -4.02 -1.96 9.75
N ILE A 13 -4.52 -2.39 8.59
CA ILE A 13 -3.67 -2.86 7.48
C ILE A 13 -2.71 -1.77 7.01
N GLY A 14 -3.18 -0.52 6.85
CA GLY A 14 -2.35 0.59 6.42
C GLY A 14 -1.22 0.91 7.40
N VAL A 15 -1.54 0.91 8.70
CA VAL A 15 -0.54 1.10 9.78
C VAL A 15 0.45 -0.06 9.81
N LEU A 16 -0.01 -1.31 9.71
CA LEU A 16 0.85 -2.48 9.68
C LEU A 16 1.80 -2.48 8.49
N PHE A 17 1.32 -2.13 7.30
CA PHE A 17 2.17 -2.00 6.13
C PHE A 17 3.26 -0.96 6.37
N TYR A 18 2.92 0.22 6.89
CA TYR A 18 3.93 1.24 7.21
C TYR A 18 5.05 0.69 8.11
N TYR A 19 4.71 0.00 9.20
CA TYR A 19 5.72 -0.57 10.10
C TYR A 19 6.53 -1.70 9.44
N ILE A 20 5.90 -2.58 8.67
CA ILE A 20 6.61 -3.66 7.96
C ILE A 20 7.59 -3.07 6.94
N PHE A 21 7.18 -2.07 6.17
CA PHE A 21 8.06 -1.37 5.24
C PHE A 21 9.19 -0.66 5.97
N GLY A 22 8.89 -0.01 7.09
CA GLY A 22 9.88 0.55 7.99
C GLY A 22 10.94 -0.46 8.40
N LEU A 23 10.53 -1.64 8.88
CA LEU A 23 11.45 -2.71 9.29
C LEU A 23 12.28 -3.24 8.12
N ILE A 24 11.65 -3.49 6.96
CA ILE A 24 12.35 -3.92 5.74
C ILE A 24 13.42 -2.90 5.34
N GLN A 25 13.10 -1.61 5.45
CA GLN A 25 14.03 -0.54 5.15
C GLN A 25 15.21 -0.50 6.14
N GLY A 26 14.93 -0.75 7.42
CA GLY A 26 15.95 -0.85 8.46
C GLY A 26 16.96 -1.97 8.21
N PHE A 27 16.56 -3.04 7.53
CA PHE A 27 17.51 -4.09 7.10
C PHE A 27 18.46 -3.60 6.00
N ARG A 28 18.01 -2.73 5.08
CA ARG A 28 18.84 -2.18 3.99
C ARG A 28 19.99 -1.33 4.51
N SER A 29 19.74 -0.49 5.52
CA SER A 29 20.75 0.40 6.09
C SER A 29 21.80 -0.32 6.97
N GLY A 30 21.75 -1.65 7.04
CA GLY A 30 22.67 -2.47 7.83
C GLY A 30 22.33 -2.43 9.33
N ILE A 31 21.50 -3.39 9.76
CA ILE A 31 21.29 -3.81 11.17
C ILE A 31 21.10 -2.63 12.14
N PHE A 32 19.84 -2.23 12.36
CA PHE A 32 19.45 -1.38 13.52
C PHE A 32 20.49 -0.31 13.85
N ASN A 33 20.84 0.55 12.88
CA ASN A 33 21.48 1.79 13.26
C ASN A 33 20.53 2.44 14.27
N ASP A 34 20.97 2.68 15.51
CA ASP A 34 20.11 3.11 16.63
C ASP A 34 19.19 4.27 16.21
N LYS A 35 19.70 5.11 15.31
CA LYS A 35 19.01 6.23 14.68
C LYS A 35 17.78 5.84 13.85
N PHE A 36 17.83 4.76 13.06
CA PHE A 36 16.70 4.38 12.21
C PHE A 36 15.57 3.73 13.01
N SER A 37 15.87 2.84 13.96
CA SER A 37 14.84 2.24 14.83
C SER A 37 14.24 3.28 15.77
N GLN A 38 15.06 4.14 16.36
CA GLN A 38 14.57 5.29 17.14
C GLN A 38 13.78 6.25 16.25
N CYS A 39 14.16 6.49 15.00
CA CYS A 39 13.37 7.35 14.10
C CYS A 39 12.06 6.69 13.65
N LEU A 40 11.99 5.37 13.48
CA LEU A 40 10.75 4.66 13.15
C LEU A 40 9.77 4.66 14.35
N LEU A 41 10.29 4.49 15.56
CA LEU A 41 9.52 4.48 16.82
C LEU A 41 9.22 5.90 17.34
N SER A 42 10.11 6.86 17.08
CA SER A 42 9.98 8.28 17.43
C SER A 42 9.40 9.12 16.29
N THR A 43 9.12 8.51 15.12
CA THR A 43 8.36 9.16 14.07
C THR A 43 7.09 9.67 14.72
N SER A 44 6.87 10.98 14.63
CA SER A 44 5.66 11.62 15.12
C SER A 44 4.48 10.77 14.66
N PHE A 45 3.61 10.38 15.61
CA PHE A 45 2.48 9.46 15.37
C PHE A 45 1.65 9.84 14.13
N GLY A 46 1.75 11.08 13.64
CA GLY A 46 1.20 11.56 12.39
C GLY A 46 1.44 10.66 11.16
N ILE A 47 2.66 10.22 10.85
CA ILE A 47 2.90 9.47 9.58
C ILE A 47 2.16 8.13 9.53
N PRO A 48 2.31 7.20 10.50
CA PRO A 48 1.57 5.93 10.47
C PRO A 48 0.06 6.15 10.51
N LEU A 49 -0.43 7.13 11.27
CA LEU A 49 -1.85 7.48 11.32
C LEU A 49 -2.36 7.99 9.96
N CYS A 50 -1.60 8.84 9.27
CA CYS A 50 -1.91 9.32 7.93
C CYS A 50 -1.93 8.18 6.91
N CYS A 51 -0.96 7.25 6.96
CA CYS A 51 -0.96 6.06 6.09
C CYS A 51 -2.20 5.17 6.34
N GLY A 52 -2.60 4.99 7.60
CA GLY A 52 -3.84 4.30 7.96
C GLY A 52 -5.08 5.00 7.39
N LEU A 53 -5.22 6.32 7.57
CA LEU A 53 -6.35 7.09 7.04
C LEU A 53 -6.40 7.06 5.51
N LEU A 54 -5.26 7.13 4.84
CA LEU A 54 -5.16 7.07 3.39
C LEU A 54 -5.57 5.69 2.86
N SER A 55 -5.20 4.61 3.57
CA SER A 55 -5.66 3.25 3.30
C SER A 55 -7.19 3.11 3.42
N VAL A 56 -7.79 3.73 4.44
CA VAL A 56 -9.26 3.78 4.59
C VAL A 56 -9.89 4.53 3.43
N ALA A 57 -9.38 5.71 3.07
CA ALA A 57 -9.90 6.50 1.96
C ALA A 57 -9.82 5.71 0.64
N CYS A 58 -8.68 5.08 0.35
CA CYS A 58 -8.48 4.24 -0.83
C CYS A 58 -9.41 3.02 -0.86
N GLY A 59 -9.48 2.26 0.23
CA GLY A 59 -10.30 1.06 0.32
C GLY A 59 -11.81 1.32 0.31
N LEU A 60 -12.27 2.49 0.78
CA LEU A 60 -13.68 2.89 0.70
C LEU A 60 -14.07 3.49 -0.66
N THR A 61 -13.15 4.18 -1.32
CA THR A 61 -13.39 4.78 -2.66
C THR A 61 -13.31 3.74 -3.76
N SER A 62 -12.48 2.70 -3.61
CA SER A 62 -12.28 1.66 -4.61
C SER A 62 -13.55 0.94 -5.06
N PRO A 63 -14.46 0.46 -4.18
CA PRO A 63 -15.71 -0.18 -4.60
C PRO A 63 -16.62 0.75 -5.41
N ARG A 64 -16.65 2.05 -5.05
CA ARG A 64 -17.47 3.06 -5.75
C ARG A 64 -16.92 3.34 -7.14
N LEU A 65 -15.61 3.53 -7.25
CA LEU A 65 -14.92 3.74 -8.52
C LEU A 65 -15.07 2.52 -9.44
N TYR A 66 -14.89 1.32 -8.90
CA TYR A 66 -15.06 0.08 -9.65
C TYR A 66 -16.48 -0.09 -10.21
N HIS A 67 -17.51 0.20 -9.42
CA HIS A 67 -18.91 0.17 -9.87
C HIS A 67 -19.20 1.22 -10.94
N ASN A 68 -18.73 2.46 -10.74
CA ASN A 68 -18.96 3.56 -11.67
C ASN A 68 -18.26 3.35 -13.03
N LEU A 69 -17.16 2.62 -13.05
CA LEU A 69 -16.36 2.39 -14.26
C LEU A 69 -16.85 1.21 -15.13
N LYS A 70 -17.97 0.52 -14.78
CA LYS A 70 -18.70 -0.49 -15.58
C LYS A 70 -17.84 -1.28 -16.60
N ILE A 71 -16.80 -1.99 -16.14
CA ILE A 71 -15.95 -2.81 -17.03
C ILE A 71 -16.60 -4.20 -17.20
N PRO A 72 -16.91 -4.65 -18.44
CA PRO A 72 -17.71 -5.85 -18.71
C PRO A 72 -17.00 -7.20 -18.49
N ASN A 73 -15.73 -7.23 -18.03
CA ASN A 73 -14.95 -8.45 -17.77
C ASN A 73 -14.04 -8.26 -16.55
N ALA A 74 -14.62 -7.76 -15.47
CA ALA A 74 -13.82 -7.34 -14.33
C ALA A 74 -13.40 -8.55 -13.48
N TYR A 75 -12.08 -8.74 -13.32
CA TYR A 75 -11.49 -9.81 -12.52
C TYR A 75 -12.02 -9.72 -11.09
N GLU A 76 -12.78 -10.74 -10.66
CA GLU A 76 -13.26 -10.88 -9.29
C GLU A 76 -12.06 -11.23 -8.42
N PRO A 77 -11.61 -10.34 -7.50
CA PRO A 77 -10.49 -10.71 -6.63
C PRO A 77 -10.94 -11.88 -5.74
N GLU A 78 -10.06 -12.84 -5.51
CA GLU A 78 -10.24 -13.83 -4.45
C GLU A 78 -9.31 -13.48 -3.28
N TRP A 79 -9.66 -13.86 -2.05
CA TRP A 79 -8.77 -13.69 -0.90
C TRP A 79 -7.39 -14.32 -1.13
N SER A 80 -7.34 -15.46 -1.84
CA SER A 80 -6.09 -16.10 -2.28
C SER A 80 -5.25 -15.18 -3.17
N SER A 81 -5.88 -14.52 -4.15
CA SER A 81 -5.20 -13.57 -5.06
C SER A 81 -4.69 -12.34 -4.31
N ILE A 82 -5.46 -11.83 -3.35
CA ILE A 82 -5.03 -10.72 -2.49
C ILE A 82 -3.83 -11.10 -1.64
N MET A 83 -3.86 -12.27 -0.99
CA MET A 83 -2.73 -12.72 -0.18
C MET A 83 -1.47 -12.91 -1.03
N ARG A 84 -1.61 -13.44 -2.25
CA ARG A 84 -0.51 -13.51 -3.22
C ARG A 84 0.03 -12.13 -3.59
N CYS A 85 -0.85 -11.14 -3.80
CA CYS A 85 -0.45 -9.75 -4.06
C CYS A 85 0.34 -9.16 -2.88
N VAL A 86 -0.12 -9.35 -1.64
CA VAL A 86 0.56 -8.87 -0.42
C VAL A 86 1.94 -9.51 -0.29
N ILE A 87 2.02 -10.83 -0.43
CA ILE A 87 3.28 -11.58 -0.30
C ILE A 87 4.26 -11.18 -1.40
N PHE A 88 3.79 -11.06 -2.65
CA PHE A 88 4.62 -10.67 -3.78
C PHE A 88 5.16 -9.24 -3.60
N PHE A 89 4.30 -8.30 -3.18
CA PHE A 89 4.67 -6.93 -2.88
C PHE A 89 5.70 -6.83 -1.75
N MET A 90 5.48 -7.50 -0.62
CA MET A 90 6.42 -7.55 0.49
C MET A 90 7.74 -8.24 0.11
N GLY A 91 7.68 -9.32 -0.67
CA GLY A 91 8.84 -10.07 -1.14
C GLY A 91 9.73 -9.25 -2.06
N ILE A 92 9.16 -8.53 -3.02
CA ILE A 92 9.90 -7.60 -3.88
C ILE A 92 10.57 -6.52 -3.05
N SER A 93 9.85 -5.98 -2.08
CA SER A 93 10.34 -4.89 -1.23
C SER A 93 11.48 -5.35 -0.32
N HIS A 94 11.40 -6.58 0.19
CA HIS A 94 12.48 -7.22 0.93
C HIS A 94 13.69 -7.52 0.04
N ALA A 95 13.47 -8.08 -1.16
CA ALA A 95 14.55 -8.38 -2.11
C ALA A 95 15.28 -7.10 -2.54
N SER A 96 14.54 -6.04 -2.85
CA SER A 96 15.10 -4.74 -3.23
C SER A 96 15.82 -4.02 -2.08
N ALA A 97 15.44 -4.28 -0.83
CA ALA A 97 16.20 -3.83 0.34
C ALA A 97 17.53 -4.59 0.53
N LYS A 98 17.63 -5.82 0.02
CA LYS A 98 18.82 -6.67 0.17
C LYS A 98 19.78 -6.60 -1.03
N LEU A 99 19.30 -6.21 -2.20
CA LEU A 99 20.13 -6.06 -3.39
C LEU A 99 20.92 -4.74 -3.33
N ASP A 100 22.24 -4.84 -3.49
CA ASP A 100 23.13 -3.70 -3.68
C ASP A 100 22.93 -3.11 -5.08
N ILE A 101 21.84 -2.38 -5.27
CA ILE A 101 21.55 -1.71 -6.53
C ILE A 101 22.41 -0.45 -6.62
N ILE A 102 23.39 -0.50 -7.52
CA ILE A 102 24.45 0.51 -7.67
C ILE A 102 23.93 1.82 -8.28
N SER A 103 22.85 1.77 -9.08
CA SER A 103 22.32 2.94 -9.81
C SER A 103 20.86 3.27 -9.47
N ILE A 104 20.58 4.56 -9.28
CA ILE A 104 19.23 5.12 -9.04
C ILE A 104 18.26 4.75 -10.16
N SER A 105 18.72 4.81 -11.41
CA SER A 105 17.89 4.51 -12.58
C SER A 105 17.46 3.05 -12.62
N GLN A 106 18.34 2.14 -12.19
CA GLN A 106 18.04 0.71 -12.11
C GLN A 106 17.01 0.43 -11.02
N LEU A 107 17.17 1.03 -9.83
CA LEU A 107 16.22 0.87 -8.73
C LEU A 107 14.82 1.36 -9.12
N LEU A 108 14.74 2.56 -9.72
CA LEU A 108 13.49 3.16 -10.18
C LEU A 108 12.82 2.31 -11.25
N LEU A 109 13.56 1.92 -12.29
CA LEU A 109 13.02 1.13 -13.40
C LEU A 109 12.50 -0.23 -12.91
N THR A 110 13.29 -0.92 -12.08
CA THR A 110 12.89 -2.21 -11.50
C THR A 110 11.64 -2.05 -10.63
N SER A 111 11.59 -1.03 -9.76
CA SER A 111 10.42 -0.76 -8.93
C SER A 111 9.19 -0.40 -9.73
N PHE A 112 9.35 0.35 -10.82
CA PHE A 112 8.26 0.72 -11.72
C PHE A 112 7.72 -0.49 -12.50
N CYS A 113 8.60 -1.34 -13.01
CA CYS A 113 8.23 -2.61 -13.65
C CYS A 113 7.44 -3.51 -12.70
N PHE A 114 7.85 -3.61 -11.43
CA PHE A 114 7.13 -4.37 -10.43
C PHE A 114 5.77 -3.75 -10.07
N ALA A 115 5.69 -2.43 -9.97
CA ALA A 115 4.43 -1.72 -9.73
C ALA A 115 3.41 -1.99 -10.85
N ILE A 116 3.83 -1.92 -12.11
CA ILE A 116 3.00 -2.30 -13.27
C ILE A 116 2.66 -3.79 -13.25
N GLY A 117 3.63 -4.65 -12.91
CA GLY A 117 3.42 -6.09 -12.82
C GLY A 117 2.35 -6.47 -11.79
N ILE A 118 2.36 -5.85 -10.61
CA ILE A 118 1.33 -6.05 -9.58
C ILE A 118 -0.04 -5.68 -10.12
N TRP A 119 -0.16 -4.51 -10.76
CA TRP A 119 -1.42 -4.10 -11.37
C TRP A 119 -1.89 -5.11 -12.43
N TRP A 120 -1.01 -5.50 -13.35
CA TRP A 120 -1.34 -6.36 -14.47
C TRP A 120 -1.75 -7.78 -14.05
N ILE A 121 -1.06 -8.35 -13.05
CA ILE A 121 -1.28 -9.73 -12.60
C ILE A 121 -2.50 -9.84 -11.68
N PHE A 122 -2.69 -8.91 -10.74
CA PHE A 122 -3.66 -9.11 -9.64
C PHE A 122 -4.96 -8.30 -9.76
N ASP A 123 -4.97 -7.16 -10.47
CA ASP A 123 -6.14 -6.27 -10.51
C ASP A 123 -6.67 -6.05 -11.92
N ARG A 124 -5.79 -5.71 -12.86
CA ARG A 124 -6.09 -5.40 -14.27
C ARG A 124 -7.16 -4.30 -14.47
N SER A 125 -7.58 -3.61 -13.42
CA SER A 125 -8.67 -2.62 -13.45
C SER A 125 -8.15 -1.18 -13.52
N VAL A 126 -8.91 -0.32 -14.20
CA VAL A 126 -8.62 1.13 -14.25
C VAL A 126 -8.81 1.79 -12.89
N SER A 127 -9.77 1.31 -12.09
CA SER A 127 -9.93 1.75 -10.69
C SER A 127 -8.69 1.48 -9.86
N GLY A 128 -8.00 0.36 -10.09
CA GLY A 128 -6.73 0.01 -9.46
C GLY A 128 -5.64 1.01 -9.77
N ILE A 129 -5.44 1.34 -11.05
CA ILE A 129 -4.48 2.37 -11.46
C ILE A 129 -4.80 3.71 -10.81
N LEU A 130 -6.06 4.15 -10.85
CA LEU A 130 -6.45 5.46 -10.32
C LEU A 130 -6.22 5.54 -8.81
N THR A 131 -6.65 4.52 -8.07
CA THR A 131 -6.47 4.46 -6.61
C THR A 131 -4.98 4.34 -6.24
N GLY A 132 -4.21 3.53 -6.96
CA GLY A 132 -2.76 3.43 -6.80
C GLY A 132 -2.05 4.76 -7.06
N PHE A 133 -2.40 5.46 -8.13
CA PHE A 133 -1.79 6.75 -8.48
C PHE A 133 -2.10 7.84 -7.44
N LEU A 134 -3.34 7.92 -6.97
CA LEU A 134 -3.73 8.84 -5.89
C LEU A 134 -2.98 8.54 -4.59
N MET A 135 -2.86 7.26 -4.23
CA MET A 135 -2.07 6.84 -3.07
C MET A 135 -0.59 7.18 -3.21
N SER A 136 -0.02 7.00 -4.41
CA SER A 136 1.36 7.33 -4.73
C SER A 136 1.66 8.81 -4.49
N LEU A 137 0.83 9.70 -5.05
CA LEU A 137 0.99 11.14 -4.90
C LEU A 137 0.79 11.60 -3.45
N LEU A 138 -0.33 11.21 -2.83
CA LEU A 138 -0.68 11.66 -1.48
C LEU A 138 0.25 11.06 -0.42
N GLY A 139 0.53 9.76 -0.50
CA GLY A 139 1.42 9.07 0.43
C GLY A 139 2.83 9.62 0.37
N THR A 140 3.38 9.79 -0.84
CA THR A 140 4.70 10.41 -1.01
C THR A 140 4.70 11.85 -0.54
N GLY A 141 3.68 12.64 -0.87
CA GLY A 141 3.55 14.02 -0.42
C GLY A 141 3.53 14.14 1.11
N ILE A 142 2.76 13.28 1.79
CA ILE A 142 2.69 13.22 3.25
C ILE A 142 4.04 12.85 3.85
N CYS A 143 4.71 11.82 3.32
CA CYS A 143 6.05 11.44 3.79
C CYS A 143 7.09 12.52 3.53
N LEU A 144 6.97 13.31 2.46
CA LEU A 144 7.86 14.44 2.21
C LEU A 144 7.58 15.59 3.17
N VAL A 145 6.33 15.95 3.41
CA VAL A 145 5.97 17.09 4.27
C VAL A 145 6.20 16.80 5.75
N LEU A 146 5.82 15.60 6.21
CA LEU A 146 5.91 15.19 7.61
C LEU A 146 7.22 14.46 7.94
N GLY A 147 7.97 14.01 6.92
CA GLY A 147 9.24 13.35 7.12
C GLY A 147 10.26 14.30 7.71
N ASP A 148 10.82 13.91 8.86
CA ASP A 148 11.88 14.66 9.52
C ASP A 148 13.10 14.81 8.60
N GLN A 149 13.89 15.89 8.79
CA GLN A 149 15.13 16.10 8.05
C GLN A 149 16.09 14.92 8.20
N THR A 150 16.01 14.21 9.33
CA THR A 150 16.73 12.97 9.58
C THR A 150 16.37 11.88 8.56
N ILE A 151 15.08 11.59 8.31
CA ILE A 151 14.64 10.60 7.30
C ILE A 151 15.07 11.02 5.90
N ARG A 152 14.97 12.31 5.59
CA ARG A 152 15.38 12.87 4.30
C ARG A 152 16.89 12.81 4.06
N SER A 153 17.68 12.85 5.14
CA SER A 153 19.14 12.76 5.10
C SER A 153 19.69 11.34 5.07
N ILE A 154 18.91 10.34 5.53
CA ILE A 154 19.36 8.93 5.61
C ILE A 154 19.56 8.35 4.21
N ASP A 155 18.73 8.69 3.22
CA ASP A 155 19.00 8.33 1.83
C ASP A 155 18.12 9.13 0.85
N PRO A 156 18.68 9.99 -0.04
CA PRO A 156 17.91 10.60 -1.14
C PRO A 156 17.35 9.53 -2.11
N LEU A 157 17.98 8.36 -2.12
CA LEU A 157 17.55 7.17 -2.85
C LEU A 157 16.21 6.61 -2.32
N LEU A 158 15.90 6.80 -1.04
CA LEU A 158 14.66 6.36 -0.42
C LEU A 158 13.44 7.12 -0.95
N THR A 159 13.64 8.34 -1.43
CA THR A 159 12.56 9.18 -1.97
C THR A 159 12.13 8.74 -3.38
N SER A 160 13.05 8.16 -4.16
CA SER A 160 12.82 7.91 -5.58
C SER A 160 11.85 6.75 -5.84
N TRP A 161 11.97 5.66 -5.10
CA TRP A 161 11.10 4.48 -5.20
C TRP A 161 9.86 4.50 -4.29
N LEU A 162 9.76 5.45 -3.34
CA LEU A 162 8.62 5.63 -2.43
C LEU A 162 7.26 5.73 -3.17
N PRO A 163 7.17 6.48 -4.30
CA PRO A 163 5.96 6.53 -5.12
C PRO A 163 5.52 5.15 -5.61
N CYS A 164 6.46 4.26 -5.96
CA CYS A 164 6.14 2.92 -6.44
C CYS A 164 5.60 2.04 -5.30
N ILE A 165 6.17 2.16 -4.10
CA ILE A 165 5.68 1.43 -2.91
C ILE A 165 4.26 1.87 -2.59
N PHE A 166 3.99 3.19 -2.54
CA PHE A 166 2.64 3.70 -2.30
C PHE A 166 1.66 3.37 -3.41
N PHE A 167 2.11 3.31 -4.67
CA PHE A 167 1.29 2.87 -5.79
C PHE A 167 0.85 1.41 -5.63
N SER A 168 1.80 0.50 -5.39
CA SER A 168 1.53 -0.92 -5.16
C SER A 168 0.67 -1.15 -3.92
N GLY A 169 0.98 -0.48 -2.80
CA GLY A 169 0.16 -0.53 -1.60
C GLY A 169 -1.26 0.02 -1.82
N GLY A 170 -1.41 1.04 -2.66
CA GLY A 170 -2.70 1.56 -3.08
C GLY A 170 -3.55 0.55 -3.85
N ILE A 171 -2.94 -0.19 -4.79
CA ILE A 171 -3.63 -1.29 -5.50
C ILE A 171 -4.04 -2.39 -4.52
N THR A 172 -3.14 -2.81 -3.62
CA THR A 172 -3.43 -3.86 -2.64
C THR A 172 -4.57 -3.47 -1.68
N THR A 173 -4.54 -2.25 -1.14
CA THR A 173 -5.59 -1.73 -0.25
C THR A 173 -6.93 -1.55 -0.97
N SER A 174 -6.88 -1.19 -2.26
CA SER A 174 -8.04 -1.13 -3.16
C SER A 174 -8.66 -2.51 -3.43
N LEU A 175 -7.84 -3.56 -3.62
CA LEU A 175 -8.30 -4.95 -3.75
C LEU A 175 -8.98 -5.44 -2.44
N VAL A 176 -8.34 -5.19 -1.29
CA VAL A 176 -8.89 -5.53 0.04
C VAL A 176 -10.21 -4.80 0.27
N GLY A 177 -10.27 -3.51 -0.05
CA GLY A 177 -11.50 -2.70 0.09
C GLY A 177 -12.67 -3.25 -0.73
N ARG A 178 -12.42 -3.69 -1.97
CA ARG A 178 -13.43 -4.34 -2.82
C ARG A 178 -13.90 -5.68 -2.25
N GLN A 179 -13.00 -6.49 -1.71
CA GLN A 179 -13.40 -7.78 -1.10
C GLN A 179 -14.21 -7.59 0.18
N LEU A 180 -13.79 -6.68 1.05
CA LEU A 180 -14.56 -6.35 2.25
C LEU A 180 -15.97 -5.82 1.89
N ALA A 181 -16.08 -5.02 0.82
CA ALA A 181 -17.38 -4.56 0.33
C ALA A 181 -18.29 -5.69 -0.16
N LYS A 182 -17.74 -6.73 -0.81
CA LYS A 182 -18.51 -7.91 -1.23
C LYS A 182 -19.01 -8.72 -0.04
N LEU A 183 -18.15 -8.94 0.95
CA LEU A 183 -18.50 -9.65 2.18
C LEU A 183 -19.66 -8.96 2.92
N ASP A 184 -19.60 -7.62 3.05
CA ASP A 184 -20.68 -6.82 3.64
C ASP A 184 -22.03 -7.00 2.92
N GLY A 185 -22.00 -7.12 1.59
CA GLY A 185 -23.19 -7.33 0.76
C GLY A 185 -23.81 -8.73 0.93
N PHE A 186 -22.97 -9.76 1.00
CA PHE A 186 -23.43 -11.14 1.20
C PHE A 186 -24.11 -11.33 2.56
N ASP A 187 -23.53 -10.79 3.63
CA ASP A 187 -24.12 -10.87 4.96
C ASP A 187 -25.44 -10.10 5.05
N SER A 188 -25.60 -9.00 4.27
CA SER A 188 -26.86 -8.26 4.21
C SER A 188 -27.97 -9.06 3.53
N PHE A 189 -27.66 -9.90 2.55
CA PHE A 189 -28.65 -10.79 1.93
C PHE A 189 -29.06 -11.89 2.90
N LYS A 190 -28.11 -12.47 3.63
CA LYS A 190 -28.37 -13.54 4.60
C LYS A 190 -29.29 -13.07 5.74
N LEU A 191 -29.03 -11.89 6.29
CA LEU A 191 -29.85 -11.29 7.35
C LEU A 191 -31.24 -10.81 6.89
N LYS A 192 -31.48 -10.71 5.58
CA LYS A 192 -32.82 -10.39 5.04
C LYS A 192 -33.62 -11.64 4.67
N ALA A 193 -32.96 -12.81 4.66
CA ALA A 193 -33.56 -14.11 4.34
C ALA A 193 -33.92 -14.92 5.60
N GLU A 194 -33.50 -14.47 6.79
CA GLU A 194 -33.92 -14.95 8.11
C GLU A 194 -34.99 -14.01 8.70
#